data_AF-A0A6N7ZQ31-F1
#
_entry.id   AF-A0A6N7ZQ31-F1
#
_cell.length_a   1.000
_cell.length_b   1.000
_cell.length_c   1.000
_cell.angle_alpha   90.00
_cell.angle_beta   90.00
_cell.angle_gamma   90.00
#
_symmetry.space_group_name_H-M   'P 1'
#
loop_
_entity.id
_entity.type
_entity.pdbx_description
1 polymer ?
#
loop_
_entity_poly.entity_id
_entity_poly.type
_entity_poly.pdbx_seq_one_letter_code
_entity_poly.pdbx_strand_id
1 'polypeptide(L)'
;PTWADLVSTAQIAAAYLGINKSLWEELKAEVGAPAAAVCVVIAERRITDPRNPVRSPGAFVRGMLKRAKDGQLKLHKSVFGLEKCTGTVQ
;
A
#
# COMPACT_ATOMS: atom_id res chain seq x y z
N PRO A 1 14.62 13.18 3.86
CA PRO A 1 13.96 12.38 2.80
C PRO A 1 12.91 13.25 2.10
N THR A 2 12.95 13.34 0.78
CA THR A 2 11.95 14.05 -0.03
C THR A 2 10.79 13.11 -0.41
N TRP A 3 9.68 13.67 -0.88
CA TRP A 3 8.59 12.86 -1.46
C TRP A 3 9.05 12.05 -2.68
N ALA A 4 9.99 12.59 -3.46
CA ALA A 4 10.56 11.88 -4.60
C ALA A 4 11.36 10.64 -4.15
N ASP A 5 12.16 10.77 -3.08
CA ASP A 5 12.88 9.63 -2.50
C ASP A 5 11.90 8.56 -2.03
N LEU A 6 10.83 8.95 -1.34
CA LEU A 6 9.81 8.02 -0.85
C LEU A 6 9.13 7.25 -1.98
N VAL A 7 8.79 7.93 -3.08
CA VAL A 7 8.19 7.29 -4.26
C VAL A 7 9.16 6.32 -4.91
N SER A 8 10.43 6.69 -5.04
CA SER A 8 11.48 5.84 -5.61
C SER A 8 11.70 4.58 -4.76
N THR A 9 11.82 4.74 -3.44
CA THR A 9 11.95 3.61 -2.51
C THR A 9 10.71 2.72 -2.53
N ALA A 10 9.51 3.30 -2.59
CA ALA A 10 8.28 2.53 -2.67
C ALA A 10 8.16 1.75 -4.00
N GLN A 11 8.64 2.30 -5.12
CA GLN A 11 8.68 1.55 -6.39
C GLN A 11 9.60 0.33 -6.29
N ILE A 12 10.75 0.48 -5.64
CA ILE A 12 11.69 -0.63 -5.39
C ILE A 12 11.02 -1.67 -4.49
N ALA A 13 10.42 -1.25 -3.38
CA ALA A 13 9.69 -2.13 -2.47
C ALA A 13 8.54 -2.86 -3.18
N ALA A 14 7.79 -2.18 -4.05
CA ALA A 14 6.73 -2.79 -4.82
C ALA A 14 7.22 -3.96 -5.66
N ALA A 15 8.38 -3.81 -6.32
CA ALA A 15 9.01 -4.89 -7.08
C ALA A 15 9.38 -6.08 -6.19
N TYR A 16 9.96 -5.84 -5.01
CA TYR A 16 10.27 -6.90 -4.03
C TYR A 16 9.03 -7.65 -3.54
N LEU A 17 7.89 -6.95 -3.41
CA LEU A 17 6.61 -7.55 -3.04
C LEU A 17 5.91 -8.28 -4.21
N GLY A 18 6.51 -8.34 -5.40
CA GLY A 18 5.91 -8.96 -6.59
C GLY A 18 4.79 -8.13 -7.22
N ILE A 19 4.72 -6.83 -6.91
CA ILE A 19 3.85 -5.88 -7.61
C ILE A 19 4.57 -5.51 -8.91
N ASN A 20 4.04 -5.96 -10.04
CA ASN A 20 4.66 -5.68 -11.33
C ASN A 20 4.55 -4.19 -11.70
N LYS A 21 5.42 -3.75 -12.62
CA LYS A 21 5.51 -2.36 -13.08
C LYS A 21 4.19 -1.81 -13.61
N SER A 22 3.40 -2.61 -14.34
CA SER A 22 2.14 -2.16 -14.91
C SER A 22 1.12 -1.80 -13.81
N LEU A 23 0.99 -2.65 -12.78
CA LEU A 23 0.10 -2.38 -11.65
C LEU A 23 0.57 -1.17 -10.83
N TRP A 24 1.89 -0.99 -10.67
CA TRP A 24 2.44 0.20 -10.01
C TRP A 24 2.11 1.49 -10.78
N GLU A 25 2.33 1.52 -12.09
CA GLU A 25 2.05 2.69 -12.92
C GLU A 25 0.55 3.01 -12.96
N GLU A 26 -0.30 1.99 -13.03
CA GLU A 26 -1.76 2.16 -13.00
C GLU A 26 -2.24 2.72 -11.66
N LEU A 27 -1.72 2.20 -10.54
CA LEU A 27 -2.02 2.73 -9.22
C LEU A 27 -1.55 4.19 -9.08
N LYS A 28 -0.33 4.48 -9.51
CA LYS A 28 0.25 5.82 -9.47
C LYS A 28 -0.56 6.81 -10.31
N ALA A 29 -1.04 6.41 -11.48
CA ALA A 29 -1.88 7.24 -12.32
C ALA A 29 -3.24 7.54 -11.66
N GLU A 30 -3.81 6.56 -10.96
CA GLU A 30 -5.12 6.70 -10.32
C GLU A 30 -5.07 7.59 -9.05
N VAL A 31 -4.11 7.34 -8.15
CA VAL A 31 -4.09 7.99 -6.82
C VAL A 31 -3.03 9.08 -6.67
N GLY A 32 -2.13 9.21 -7.64
CA GLY A 32 -0.94 10.06 -7.57
C GLY A 32 0.25 9.40 -6.87
N ALA A 33 1.45 9.89 -7.16
CA ALA A 33 2.70 9.27 -6.71
C ALA A 33 2.86 9.16 -5.18
N PRO A 34 2.59 10.22 -4.38
CA PRO A 34 2.70 10.12 -2.92
C PRO A 34 1.75 9.08 -2.32
N ALA A 35 0.52 9.02 -2.81
CA ALA A 35 -0.49 8.08 -2.33
C ALA A 35 -0.17 6.63 -2.73
N ALA A 36 0.34 6.42 -3.95
CA ALA A 36 0.80 5.11 -4.39
C ALA A 36 1.95 4.58 -3.54
N ALA A 37 2.88 5.44 -3.13
CA ALA A 37 3.95 5.08 -2.20
C ALA A 37 3.38 4.61 -0.85
N VAL A 38 2.41 5.34 -0.29
CA VAL A 38 1.72 4.95 0.95
C VAL A 38 0.99 3.61 0.81
N CYS A 39 0.33 3.34 -0.32
CA CYS A 39 -0.30 2.05 -0.58
C CYS A 39 0.69 0.88 -0.50
N VAL A 40 1.92 1.04 -1.01
CA VAL A 40 2.95 -0.01 -0.93
C VAL A 40 3.39 -0.25 0.51
N VAL A 41 3.60 0.81 1.29
CA VAL A 41 3.94 0.69 2.73
C VAL A 41 2.83 -0.04 3.49
N ILE A 42 1.56 0.27 3.19
CA ILE A 42 0.42 -0.45 3.78
C ILE A 42 0.44 -1.92 3.36
N ALA A 43 0.72 -2.23 2.09
CA ALA A 43 0.81 -3.61 1.60
C ALA A 43 1.91 -4.39 2.33
N GLU A 44 3.12 -3.82 2.42
CA GLU A 44 4.26 -4.40 3.15
C GLU A 44 3.89 -4.74 4.60
N ARG A 45 3.25 -3.79 5.29
CA ARG A 45 2.83 -3.99 6.68
C ARG A 45 1.75 -5.05 6.83
N ARG A 46 0.86 -5.18 5.85
CA ARG A 46 -0.21 -6.19 5.85
C ARG A 46 0.30 -7.59 5.53
N ILE A 47 1.37 -7.72 4.77
CA ILE A 47 1.99 -9.02 4.46
C ILE A 47 2.76 -9.54 5.67
N THR A 48 3.38 -8.63 6.43
CA THR A 48 4.15 -8.93 7.64
C THR A 48 3.29 -8.99 8.91
N ASP A 49 1.96 -8.86 8.80
CA ASP A 49 1.04 -8.92 9.94
C ASP A 49 0.98 -10.36 10.50
N PRO A 50 1.37 -10.58 11.77
CA PRO A 50 1.39 -11.92 12.37
C PRO A 50 -0.01 -12.49 12.65
N ARG A 51 -1.06 -11.67 12.68
CA ARG A 51 -2.43 -12.11 13.00
C ARG A 51 -3.21 -12.52 11.76
N ASN A 52 -3.06 -11.77 10.67
CA ASN A 52 -3.75 -12.05 9.41
C ASN A 52 -2.94 -11.54 8.21
N PRO A 53 -1.89 -12.26 7.80
CA PRO A 53 -1.02 -11.83 6.73
C PRO A 53 -1.73 -11.88 5.38
N VAL A 54 -1.58 -10.81 4.60
CA VAL A 54 -1.96 -10.80 3.19
C VAL A 54 -1.06 -11.74 2.41
N ARG A 55 -1.64 -12.80 1.83
CA ARG A 55 -0.90 -13.82 1.07
C ARG A 55 -0.47 -13.39 -0.33
N SER A 56 -1.14 -12.39 -0.91
CA SER A 56 -0.84 -11.91 -2.25
C SER A 56 -0.80 -10.37 -2.27
N PRO A 57 0.41 -9.78 -2.26
CA PRO A 57 0.61 -8.34 -2.27
C PRO A 57 -0.06 -7.67 -3.48
N GLY A 58 0.15 -8.26 -4.67
CA GLY A 58 -0.44 -7.76 -5.91
C GLY A 58 -1.96 -7.81 -5.92
N ALA A 59 -2.59 -8.86 -5.37
CA ALA A 59 -4.05 -8.93 -5.28
C ALA A 59 -4.60 -7.88 -4.31
N PHE A 60 -3.91 -7.64 -3.19
CA PHE A 60 -4.25 -6.61 -2.23
C PHE A 60 -4.16 -5.20 -2.84
N VAL A 61 -3.09 -4.92 -3.58
CA VAL A 61 -2.91 -3.64 -4.28
C VAL A 61 -3.95 -3.45 -5.39
N ARG A 62 -4.30 -4.50 -6.15
CA ARG A 62 -5.43 -4.45 -7.09
C ARG A 62 -6.75 -4.13 -6.39
N GLY A 63 -6.97 -4.64 -5.18
CA GLY A 63 -8.12 -4.28 -4.35
C GLY A 63 -8.13 -2.80 -3.96
N MET A 64 -6.96 -2.23 -3.62
CA MET A 64 -6.82 -0.79 -3.35
C MET A 64 -7.08 0.05 -4.61
N LEU A 65 -6.53 -0.35 -5.75
CA LEU A 65 -6.76 0.31 -7.04
C LEU A 65 -8.24 0.29 -7.43
N LYS A 66 -8.92 -0.84 -7.29
CA LYS A 66 -10.37 -0.93 -7.55
C LYS A 66 -11.15 0.07 -6.69
N ARG A 67 -10.86 0.11 -5.38
CA ARG A 67 -11.49 1.08 -4.48
C ARG A 67 -11.15 2.52 -4.83
N ALA A 68 -9.96 2.79 -5.37
CA ALA A 68 -9.58 4.14 -5.81
C ALA A 68 -10.43 4.60 -6.98
N LYS A 69 -10.56 3.73 -8.01
CA LYS A 69 -11.42 3.96 -9.17
C LYS A 69 -12.88 4.17 -8.80
N ASP A 70 -13.35 3.47 -7.77
CA ASP A 70 -14.72 3.60 -7.26
C ASP A 70 -14.90 4.84 -6.36
N GLY A 71 -13.86 5.66 -6.13
CA GLY A 71 -13.88 6.81 -5.22
C GLY A 71 -13.97 6.44 -3.73
N GLN A 72 -13.77 5.16 -3.40
CA GLN A 72 -13.93 4.58 -2.07
C GLN A 72 -12.60 4.36 -1.33
N LEU A 73 -11.45 4.67 -1.94
CA LEU A 73 -10.15 4.49 -1.30
C LEU A 73 -9.94 5.53 -0.20
N LYS A 74 -10.25 5.14 1.03
CA LYS A 74 -10.03 5.94 2.23
C LYS A 74 -8.65 5.66 2.82
N LEU A 75 -7.61 6.21 2.19
CA LEU A 75 -6.20 6.11 2.66
C LEU A 75 -6.06 6.46 4.15
N HIS A 76 -6.74 7.52 4.60
CA HIS A 76 -6.78 7.89 6.01
C HIS A 76 -7.23 6.73 6.90
N LYS A 77 -8.29 5.98 6.55
CA LYS A 77 -8.74 4.82 7.34
C LYS A 77 -7.74 3.67 7.31
N SER A 78 -7.01 3.48 6.21
CA SER A 78 -5.97 2.46 6.12
C SER A 78 -4.75 2.82 6.97
N VAL A 79 -4.33 4.09 6.98
CA VAL A 79 -3.21 4.60 7.81
C VAL A 79 -3.58 4.57 9.31
N PHE A 80 -4.73 5.13 9.70
CA PHE A 80 -5.21 5.09 11.10
C PHE A 80 -5.54 3.67 11.57
N GLY A 81 -5.88 2.76 10.65
CA GLY A 81 -6.06 1.34 10.96
C GLY A 81 -4.76 0.63 11.33
N LEU A 82 -3.60 1.11 10.84
CA LEU A 82 -2.28 0.61 11.22
C LEU A 82 -1.89 1.06 12.63
N GLU A 83 -2.23 2.29 13.02
CA GLU A 83 -1.99 2.80 14.39
C GLU A 83 -2.70 1.95 15.45
N LYS A 84 -3.92 1.48 15.16
CA LYS A 84 -4.68 0.60 16.07
C LYS A 84 -4.16 -0.83 16.17
N CYS A 85 -3.29 -1.28 15.26
CA CYS A 85 -2.57 -2.55 15.42
C CYS A 85 -1.35 -2.41 16.35
N THR A 86 -1.05 -1.21 16.85
CA THR A 86 -0.02 -0.89 17.84
C THR A 86 -0.68 -0.65 19.21
N GLY A 87 -1.02 -1.74 19.91
CA GLY A 87 -1.68 -1.77 21.22
C GLY A 87 -2.90 -2.70 21.15
N THR A 88 -2.96 -3.85 21.82
CA THR A 88 -2.64 -4.10 23.22
C THR A 88 -2.06 -5.52 23.36
N VAL A 89 -0.88 -5.64 23.98
CA VAL A 89 -0.56 -6.82 24.79
C VAL A 89 -1.29 -6.59 26.11
N GLN A 90 -2.27 -7.44 26.39
CA GLN A 90 -2.80 -7.70 27.72
C GLN A 90 -2.60 -9.19 27.96
#